data_AF-A0A0K8TB89-F1
#
_entry.id   AF-A0A0K8TB89-F1
#
_cell.length_a   1.000
_cell.length_b   1.000
_cell.length_c   1.000
_cell.angle_alpha   90.00
_cell.angle_beta   90.00
_cell.angle_gamma   90.00
#
_symmetry.space_group_name_H-M   'P 1'
#
loop_
_entity.id
_entity.type
_entity.pdbx_description
1 polymer ?
#
loop_
_entity_poly.entity_id
_entity_poly.type
_entity_poly.pdbx_seq_one_letter_code
_entity_poly.pdbx_strand_id
1 'polypeptide(L)'
;VGKIHMYTPATKRAISIKTWDGPTTFIVPVKGRKDHFVVGEKLNVTLIHWDLKMNKIISKRILDTVPDPPTNRLNDAKCDSRGRLWLGTMTNANGDDIVAGAGFFYSYAPKGGLKLQLKNVTISNGIATSSDNKKFWYVDSTKYTVDQYDFNIDKGEISNLKTIFDVKKNEIPGLPDGMTIDTDGNLWVALFGGA
;
A
#
# COMPACT_ATOMS: atom_id res chain seq x y z
N VAL A 1 -15.37 6.35 -11.26
CA VAL A 1 -14.87 5.02 -11.66
C VAL A 1 -13.35 4.92 -11.54
N GLY A 2 -12.85 3.97 -10.73
CA GLY A 2 -11.43 3.60 -10.64
C GLY A 2 -10.91 2.86 -11.87
N LYS A 3 -9.59 2.69 -11.97
CA LYS A 3 -8.93 1.97 -13.07
C LYS A 3 -7.74 1.17 -12.57
N ILE A 4 -7.46 0.07 -13.26
CA ILE A 4 -6.23 -0.71 -13.13
C ILE A 4 -5.49 -0.67 -14.46
N HIS A 5 -4.17 -0.64 -14.41
CA HIS A 5 -3.29 -0.55 -15.57
C HIS A 5 -2.29 -1.71 -15.57
N MET A 6 -2.00 -2.24 -16.75
CA MET A 6 -0.91 -3.18 -16.99
C MET A 6 -0.11 -2.69 -18.19
N TYR A 7 1.22 -2.61 -18.02
CA TYR A 7 2.16 -2.24 -19.06
C TYR A 7 3.18 -3.37 -19.26
N THR A 8 3.40 -3.79 -20.50
CA THR A 8 4.40 -4.78 -20.88
C THR A 8 5.53 -4.08 -21.63
N PRO A 9 6.69 -3.83 -21.00
CA PRO A 9 7.76 -3.03 -21.61
C PRO A 9 8.30 -3.64 -22.91
N ALA A 10 8.50 -4.96 -22.93
CA ALA A 10 9.06 -5.67 -24.09
C ALA A 10 8.25 -5.49 -25.38
N THR A 11 6.92 -5.36 -25.26
CA THR A 11 6.01 -5.17 -26.40
C THR A 11 5.45 -3.76 -26.48
N LYS A 12 5.81 -2.88 -25.53
CA LYS A 12 5.22 -1.55 -25.31
C LYS A 12 3.69 -1.55 -25.24
N ARG A 13 3.09 -2.70 -24.90
CA ARG A 13 1.63 -2.86 -24.83
C ARG A 13 1.13 -2.36 -23.48
N ALA A 14 0.16 -1.46 -23.49
CA ALA A 14 -0.60 -1.05 -22.32
C ALA A 14 -2.04 -1.52 -22.46
N ILE A 15 -2.61 -2.08 -21.39
CA ILE A 15 -4.05 -2.29 -21.25
C ILE A 15 -4.52 -1.68 -19.94
N SER A 16 -5.77 -1.24 -19.92
CA SER A 16 -6.41 -0.77 -18.70
C SER A 16 -7.84 -1.26 -18.65
N ILE A 17 -8.36 -1.37 -17.44
CA ILE A 17 -9.76 -1.73 -17.21
C ILE A 17 -10.35 -0.81 -16.14
N LYS A 18 -11.58 -0.36 -16.40
CA LYS A 18 -12.39 0.34 -15.40
C LYS A 18 -12.83 -0.67 -14.34
N THR A 19 -12.77 -0.27 -13.08
CA THR A 19 -13.15 -1.12 -11.95
C THR A 19 -14.56 -0.75 -11.46
N TRP A 20 -14.66 -0.18 -10.27
CA TRP A 20 -15.89 0.21 -9.59
C TRP A 20 -15.92 1.74 -9.43
N ASP A 21 -17.03 2.27 -8.93
CA ASP A 21 -17.08 3.67 -8.50
C ASP A 21 -16.42 3.85 -7.15
N GLY A 22 -15.41 4.73 -7.11
CA GLY A 22 -14.60 5.02 -5.94
C GLY A 22 -13.11 4.70 -6.15
N PRO A 23 -12.30 4.84 -5.10
CA PRO A 23 -10.86 4.62 -5.17
C PRO A 23 -10.48 3.18 -5.51
N THR A 24 -9.45 3.05 -6.36
CA THR A 24 -8.66 1.82 -6.58
C THR A 24 -7.21 2.19 -6.31
N THR A 25 -6.56 1.58 -5.32
CA THR A 25 -5.31 2.16 -4.79
C THR A 25 -4.07 1.29 -4.93
N PHE A 26 -4.21 -0.03 -4.90
CA PHE A 26 -3.10 -0.96 -5.17
C PHE A 26 -3.56 -2.15 -6.00
N ILE A 27 -2.58 -2.84 -6.58
CA ILE A 27 -2.76 -4.13 -7.26
C ILE A 27 -1.54 -5.01 -7.01
N VAL A 28 -1.76 -6.25 -6.59
CA VAL A 28 -0.70 -7.23 -6.32
C VAL A 28 -1.07 -8.58 -6.97
N PRO A 29 -0.18 -9.23 -7.73
CA PRO A 29 -0.46 -10.53 -8.32
C PRO A 29 -0.56 -11.63 -7.26
N VAL A 30 -1.41 -12.62 -7.53
CA VAL A 30 -1.56 -13.80 -6.66
C VAL A 30 -0.57 -14.88 -7.07
N LYS A 31 0.29 -15.32 -6.14
CA LYS A 31 1.28 -16.38 -6.40
C LYS A 31 0.61 -17.63 -6.98
N GLY A 32 1.15 -18.12 -8.08
CA GLY A 32 0.65 -19.33 -8.78
C GLY A 32 -0.57 -19.11 -9.67
N ARG A 33 -1.08 -17.88 -9.81
CA ARG A 33 -2.21 -17.54 -10.70
C ARG A 33 -1.83 -16.38 -11.62
N LYS A 34 -1.97 -16.56 -12.94
CA LYS A 34 -1.49 -15.60 -13.94
C LYS A 34 -2.40 -14.38 -14.14
N ASP A 35 -3.66 -14.53 -13.79
CA ASP A 35 -4.78 -13.61 -14.09
C ASP A 35 -5.56 -13.21 -12.84
N HIS A 36 -5.00 -13.50 -11.65
CA HIS A 36 -5.62 -13.13 -10.37
C HIS A 36 -4.79 -12.09 -9.65
N PHE A 37 -5.48 -11.10 -9.10
CA PHE A 37 -4.87 -9.98 -8.40
C PHE A 37 -5.64 -9.64 -7.14
N VAL A 38 -4.93 -9.26 -6.09
CA VAL A 38 -5.51 -8.59 -4.92
C VAL A 38 -5.42 -7.09 -5.15
N VAL A 39 -6.53 -6.39 -4.96
CA VAL A 39 -6.69 -4.97 -5.27
C VAL A 39 -7.36 -4.24 -4.12
N GLY A 40 -6.96 -3.00 -3.89
CA GLY A 40 -7.59 -2.12 -2.90
C GLY A 40 -8.83 -1.47 -3.49
N GLU A 41 -10.01 -1.79 -2.95
CA GLU A 41 -11.31 -1.27 -3.38
C GLU A 41 -11.98 -0.50 -2.26
N LYS A 42 -11.96 0.83 -2.28
CA LYS A 42 -12.48 1.64 -1.17
C LYS A 42 -11.82 1.21 0.16
N LEU A 43 -12.50 0.43 1.00
CA LEU A 43 -12.00 -0.17 2.26
C LEU A 43 -11.80 -1.71 2.18
N ASN A 44 -11.99 -2.30 1.01
CA ASN A 44 -11.95 -3.74 0.82
C ASN A 44 -10.61 -4.19 0.23
N VAL A 45 -10.08 -5.27 0.79
CA VAL A 45 -9.06 -6.09 0.14
C VAL A 45 -9.80 -7.07 -0.76
N THR A 46 -9.76 -6.84 -2.07
CA THR A 46 -10.58 -7.56 -3.04
C THR A 46 -9.72 -8.45 -3.92
N LEU A 47 -10.10 -9.72 -4.08
CA LEU A 47 -9.55 -10.61 -5.11
C LEU A 47 -10.35 -10.44 -6.41
N ILE A 48 -9.65 -10.17 -7.51
CA ILE A 48 -10.21 -10.16 -8.86
C ILE A 48 -9.58 -11.26 -9.73
N HIS A 49 -10.38 -11.80 -10.65
CA HIS A 49 -9.91 -12.53 -11.83
C HIS A 49 -10.06 -11.60 -13.03
N TRP A 50 -8.94 -11.12 -13.58
CA TRP A 50 -8.90 -10.26 -14.75
C TRP A 50 -8.36 -11.05 -15.95
N ASP A 51 -9.26 -11.41 -16.87
CA ASP A 51 -8.88 -12.01 -18.14
C ASP A 51 -8.15 -10.96 -18.98
N LEU A 52 -6.84 -11.13 -19.13
CA LEU A 52 -5.96 -10.20 -19.83
C LEU A 52 -6.11 -10.27 -21.36
N LYS A 53 -6.68 -11.35 -21.91
CA LYS A 53 -6.92 -11.51 -23.35
C LYS A 53 -8.20 -10.78 -23.76
N MET A 54 -9.29 -11.02 -23.02
CA MET A 54 -10.58 -10.35 -23.23
C MET A 54 -10.63 -8.94 -22.64
N ASN A 55 -9.66 -8.59 -21.80
CA ASN A 55 -9.63 -7.37 -20.99
C ASN A 55 -10.93 -7.20 -20.18
N LYS A 56 -11.29 -8.22 -19.40
CA LYS A 56 -12.53 -8.27 -18.62
C LYS A 56 -12.30 -8.83 -17.21
N ILE A 57 -12.87 -8.18 -16.20
CA ILE A 57 -12.97 -8.79 -14.86
C ILE A 57 -14.07 -9.85 -14.92
N ILE A 58 -13.68 -11.12 -14.77
CA ILE A 58 -14.56 -12.28 -14.84
C ILE A 58 -15.27 -12.50 -13.51
N SER A 59 -14.56 -12.33 -12.41
CA SER A 59 -15.11 -12.45 -11.07
C SER A 59 -14.37 -11.58 -10.07
N LYS A 60 -15.05 -11.32 -8.95
CA LYS A 60 -14.57 -10.52 -7.85
C LYS A 60 -15.05 -11.13 -6.53
N ARG A 61 -14.20 -11.15 -5.51
CA ARG A 61 -14.53 -11.56 -4.14
C ARG A 61 -13.82 -10.67 -3.13
N ILE A 62 -14.56 -10.12 -2.17
CA ILE A 62 -13.95 -9.41 -1.03
C ILE A 62 -13.28 -10.47 -0.14
N LEU A 63 -12.00 -10.28 0.14
CA LEU A 63 -11.22 -11.13 1.04
C LEU A 63 -11.33 -10.65 2.48
N ASP A 64 -11.30 -9.33 2.69
CA ASP A 64 -11.47 -8.69 3.98
C ASP A 64 -11.85 -7.21 3.79
N THR A 65 -12.35 -6.57 4.85
CA THR A 65 -12.73 -5.15 4.88
C THR A 65 -12.13 -4.51 6.11
N VAL A 66 -11.36 -3.43 5.94
CA VAL A 66 -10.83 -2.70 7.11
C VAL A 66 -11.99 -2.09 7.89
N PRO A 67 -12.00 -2.19 9.23
CA PRO A 67 -13.09 -1.71 10.08
C PRO A 67 -13.01 -0.19 10.32
N ASP A 68 -12.64 0.55 9.29
CA ASP A 68 -12.49 2.00 9.30
C ASP A 68 -13.83 2.71 9.06
N PRO A 69 -13.94 4.01 9.41
CA PRO A 69 -15.07 4.83 9.02
C PRO A 69 -15.29 4.81 7.49
N PRO A 70 -16.54 4.86 7.01
CA PRO A 70 -16.84 4.85 5.56
C PRO A 70 -16.32 6.08 4.81
N THR A 71 -15.92 7.12 5.54
CA THR A 71 -15.23 8.31 5.01
C THR A 71 -13.76 8.03 4.68
N ASN A 72 -13.20 6.89 5.11
CA ASN A 72 -11.84 6.48 4.78
C ASN A 72 -11.77 5.70 3.47
N ARG A 73 -10.55 5.53 2.99
CA ARG A 73 -10.15 4.64 1.90
C ARG A 73 -8.79 4.00 2.20
N LEU A 74 -8.52 2.88 1.56
CA LEU A 74 -7.17 2.34 1.41
C LEU A 74 -6.29 3.35 0.64
N ASN A 75 -4.98 3.28 0.84
CA ASN A 75 -3.99 4.03 0.07
C ASN A 75 -2.88 3.09 -0.43
N ASP A 76 -1.65 3.18 0.07
CA ASP A 76 -0.56 2.31 -0.38
C ASP A 76 -0.63 0.91 0.27
N ALA A 77 -0.08 -0.08 -0.43
CA ALA A 77 0.05 -1.44 0.07
C ALA A 77 1.21 -2.19 -0.58
N LYS A 78 1.84 -3.09 0.19
CA LYS A 78 2.92 -3.96 -0.29
C LYS A 78 2.96 -5.28 0.45
N CYS A 79 3.30 -6.36 -0.24
CA CYS A 79 3.55 -7.64 0.40
C CYS A 79 4.95 -7.70 1.02
N ASP A 80 5.05 -8.30 2.21
CA ASP A 80 6.35 -8.76 2.72
C ASP A 80 6.81 -10.05 2.02
N SER A 81 8.01 -10.53 2.37
CA SER A 81 8.62 -11.73 1.78
C SER A 81 7.83 -13.02 2.04
N ARG A 82 6.91 -13.04 3.02
CA ARG A 82 5.99 -14.16 3.28
C ARG A 82 4.63 -14.00 2.59
N GLY A 83 4.46 -12.94 1.80
CA GLY A 83 3.23 -12.65 1.08
C GLY A 83 2.11 -12.13 1.98
N ARG A 84 2.41 -11.65 3.19
CA ARG A 84 1.42 -10.87 3.96
C ARG A 84 1.32 -9.49 3.37
N LEU A 85 0.11 -9.04 3.12
CA LEU A 85 -0.14 -7.72 2.58
C LEU A 85 -0.12 -6.70 3.71
N TRP A 86 0.74 -5.70 3.63
CA TRP A 86 0.74 -4.53 4.49
C TRP A 86 0.03 -3.41 3.75
N LEU A 87 -0.89 -2.71 4.42
CA LEU A 87 -1.76 -1.73 3.80
C LEU A 87 -2.19 -0.71 4.85
N GLY A 88 -2.45 0.52 4.44
CA GLY A 88 -3.09 1.46 5.34
C GLY A 88 -4.11 2.36 4.68
N THR A 89 -4.70 3.19 5.52
CA THR A 89 -5.88 3.98 5.19
C THR A 89 -5.62 5.46 5.43
N MET A 90 -6.54 6.27 4.88
CA MET A 90 -6.63 7.71 5.06
C MET A 90 -8.05 8.17 4.76
N THR A 91 -8.40 9.42 5.08
CA THR A 91 -9.69 9.97 4.64
C THR A 91 -9.77 10.06 3.12
N ASN A 92 -10.97 9.85 2.59
CA ASN A 92 -11.23 9.97 1.16
C ASN A 92 -11.40 11.45 0.79
N ALA A 93 -10.43 12.02 0.08
CA ALA A 93 -10.40 13.45 -0.27
C ALA A 93 -11.44 13.89 -1.34
N ASN A 94 -12.60 13.24 -1.42
CA ASN A 94 -13.70 13.62 -2.33
C ASN A 94 -14.50 14.80 -1.75
N GLY A 95 -13.81 15.90 -1.41
CA GLY A 95 -14.40 17.12 -0.87
C GLY A 95 -14.18 17.34 0.64
N ASP A 96 -13.73 16.31 1.38
CA ASP A 96 -13.38 16.43 2.80
C ASP A 96 -11.88 16.70 2.96
N ASP A 97 -11.52 17.50 3.98
CA ASP A 97 -10.14 17.74 4.37
C ASP A 97 -9.43 16.45 4.78
N ILE A 98 -8.10 16.40 4.58
CA ILE A 98 -7.26 15.35 5.16
C ILE A 98 -7.34 15.47 6.68
N VAL A 99 -7.94 14.50 7.35
CA VAL A 99 -8.12 14.53 8.81
C VAL A 99 -6.92 13.86 9.48
N ALA A 100 -6.17 14.64 10.26
CA ALA A 100 -5.01 14.17 11.00
C ALA A 100 -5.35 12.97 11.90
N GLY A 101 -4.60 11.88 11.74
CA GLY A 101 -4.74 10.67 12.56
C GLY A 101 -6.00 9.84 12.34
N ALA A 102 -6.81 10.12 11.32
CA ALA A 102 -8.04 9.37 11.06
C ALA A 102 -7.83 8.00 10.38
N GLY A 103 -6.64 7.74 9.86
CA GLY A 103 -6.24 6.50 9.24
C GLY A 103 -5.54 5.52 10.18
N PHE A 104 -5.32 4.33 9.66
CA PHE A 104 -4.76 3.19 10.36
C PHE A 104 -3.82 2.42 9.43
N PHE A 105 -2.93 1.62 10.01
CA PHE A 105 -2.05 0.73 9.27
C PHE A 105 -2.31 -0.72 9.70
N TYR A 106 -2.45 -1.60 8.73
CA TYR A 106 -2.84 -3.00 8.90
C TYR A 106 -1.88 -3.95 8.18
N SER A 107 -1.90 -5.20 8.62
CA SER A 107 -1.40 -6.34 7.86
C SER A 107 -2.53 -7.33 7.63
N TYR A 108 -2.61 -7.92 6.43
CA TYR A 108 -3.56 -8.96 6.07
C TYR A 108 -2.82 -10.26 5.72
N ALA A 109 -3.29 -11.38 6.26
CA ALA A 109 -2.88 -12.71 5.84
C ALA A 109 -4.11 -13.62 5.64
N PRO A 110 -4.16 -14.50 4.62
CA PRO A 110 -5.36 -15.30 4.32
C PRO A 110 -5.87 -16.16 5.48
N LYS A 111 -4.97 -16.67 6.34
CA LYS A 111 -5.33 -17.48 7.51
C LYS A 111 -5.53 -16.65 8.80
N GLY A 112 -5.07 -15.41 8.81
CA GLY A 112 -5.06 -14.54 10.01
C GLY A 112 -6.01 -13.34 9.93
N GLY A 113 -6.57 -13.06 8.76
CA GLY A 113 -7.36 -11.86 8.50
C GLY A 113 -6.53 -10.58 8.59
N LEU A 114 -7.24 -9.46 8.74
CA LEU A 114 -6.66 -8.16 9.07
C LEU A 114 -6.21 -8.09 10.53
N LYS A 115 -5.02 -7.52 10.73
CA LYS A 115 -4.45 -7.16 12.04
C LYS A 115 -4.04 -5.69 12.01
N LEU A 116 -4.51 -4.93 13.00
CA LEU A 116 -4.11 -3.55 13.20
C LEU A 116 -2.65 -3.49 13.70
N GLN A 117 -1.85 -2.63 13.08
CA GLN A 117 -0.42 -2.46 13.38
C GLN A 117 -0.14 -1.08 13.96
N LEU A 118 -0.68 -0.02 13.35
CA LEU A 118 -0.54 1.36 13.83
C LEU A 118 -1.88 2.09 13.82
N LYS A 119 -2.08 2.95 14.82
CA LYS A 119 -3.19 3.91 14.90
C LYS A 119 -2.67 5.32 14.59
N ASN A 120 -3.59 6.27 14.46
CA ASN A 120 -3.28 7.69 14.30
C ASN A 120 -2.38 7.96 13.09
N VAL A 121 -2.66 7.29 11.97
CA VAL A 121 -2.03 7.54 10.67
C VAL A 121 -2.83 8.62 9.95
N THR A 122 -2.17 9.52 9.22
CA THR A 122 -2.88 10.54 8.43
C THR A 122 -2.97 10.17 6.95
N ILE A 123 -1.82 9.91 6.31
CA ILE A 123 -1.75 9.47 4.91
C ILE A 123 -0.81 8.27 4.84
N SER A 124 -1.38 7.05 4.88
CA SER A 124 -0.60 5.82 4.82
C SER A 124 0.08 5.63 3.47
N ASN A 125 1.40 5.57 3.44
CA ASN A 125 2.16 5.53 2.20
C ASN A 125 3.34 4.56 2.30
N GLY A 126 4.46 4.86 1.65
CA GLY A 126 5.56 3.96 1.34
C GLY A 126 5.90 2.90 2.37
N ILE A 127 6.02 1.66 1.89
CA ILE A 127 6.32 0.47 2.67
C ILE A 127 7.57 -0.22 2.10
N ALA A 128 8.50 -0.62 2.95
CA ALA A 128 9.61 -1.48 2.56
C ALA A 128 10.02 -2.44 3.69
N THR A 129 10.63 -3.57 3.33
CA THR A 129 11.18 -4.55 4.28
C THR A 129 12.58 -4.92 3.87
N SER A 130 13.47 -5.13 4.84
CA SER A 130 14.84 -5.56 4.53
C SER A 130 14.87 -6.99 3.97
N SER A 131 15.90 -7.31 3.19
CA SER A 131 16.10 -8.64 2.60
C SER A 131 16.32 -9.73 3.67
N ASP A 132 16.93 -9.37 4.82
CA ASP A 132 17.10 -10.24 5.97
C ASP A 132 15.84 -10.34 6.86
N ASN A 133 14.77 -9.62 6.50
CA ASN A 133 13.47 -9.58 7.18
C ASN A 133 13.50 -9.11 8.63
N LYS A 134 14.51 -8.32 9.04
CA LYS A 134 14.63 -7.77 10.39
C LYS A 134 14.18 -6.33 10.52
N LYS A 135 14.04 -5.60 9.42
CA LYS A 135 13.65 -4.18 9.40
C LYS A 135 12.44 -3.96 8.51
N PHE A 136 11.61 -3.04 8.96
CA PHE A 136 10.44 -2.54 8.25
C PHE A 136 10.52 -1.02 8.19
N TRP A 137 10.27 -0.45 7.03
CA TRP A 137 10.19 1.00 6.85
C TRP A 137 8.80 1.40 6.40
N TYR A 138 8.36 2.53 6.93
CA TYR A 138 7.03 3.05 6.71
C TYR A 138 7.05 4.56 6.61
N VAL A 139 6.15 5.09 5.79
CA VAL A 139 5.90 6.52 5.62
C VAL A 139 4.43 6.80 5.93
N ASP A 140 4.21 7.73 6.86
CA ASP A 140 3.01 8.56 6.91
C ASP A 140 3.38 9.92 6.34
N SER A 141 2.83 10.28 5.17
CA SER A 141 3.32 11.43 4.39
C SER A 141 3.33 12.73 5.18
N THR A 142 2.38 12.93 6.09
CA THR A 142 2.26 14.18 6.86
C THR A 142 3.26 14.28 8.01
N LYS A 143 3.98 13.21 8.33
CA LYS A 143 5.08 13.23 9.30
C LYS A 143 6.39 13.75 8.71
N TYR A 144 6.52 13.74 7.38
CA TYR A 144 7.75 14.11 6.67
C TYR A 144 8.96 13.25 7.03
N THR A 145 8.74 12.06 7.60
CA THR A 145 9.81 11.16 8.02
C THR A 145 9.72 9.81 7.31
N VAL A 146 10.87 9.18 7.18
CA VAL A 146 10.97 7.74 6.95
C VAL A 146 11.25 7.08 8.29
N ASP A 147 10.31 6.28 8.73
CA ASP A 147 10.35 5.61 10.03
C ASP A 147 10.73 4.14 9.85
N GLN A 148 11.65 3.68 10.69
CA GLN A 148 12.09 2.30 10.76
C GLN A 148 11.52 1.61 12.01
N TYR A 149 11.22 0.32 11.86
CA TYR A 149 10.82 -0.57 12.93
C TYR A 149 11.68 -1.84 12.92
N ASP A 150 11.82 -2.45 14.09
CA ASP A 150 12.23 -3.86 14.17
C ASP A 150 11.08 -4.73 13.68
N PHE A 151 11.38 -5.67 12.78
CA PHE A 151 10.40 -6.51 12.13
C PHE A 151 10.54 -7.97 12.53
N ASN A 152 9.46 -8.53 13.08
CA ASN A 152 9.34 -9.96 13.30
C ASN A 152 8.59 -10.60 12.14
N ILE A 153 9.33 -11.19 11.19
CA ILE A 153 8.75 -11.83 10.01
C ILE A 153 7.85 -13.03 10.37
N ASP A 154 8.13 -13.75 11.46
CA ASP A 154 7.31 -14.89 11.87
C ASP A 154 5.93 -14.46 12.35
N LYS A 155 5.88 -13.45 13.21
CA LYS A 155 4.64 -12.97 13.84
C LYS A 155 3.91 -11.92 13.00
N GLY A 156 4.62 -11.21 12.14
CA GLY A 156 4.06 -10.09 11.37
C GLY A 156 3.80 -8.91 12.27
N GLU A 157 4.83 -8.53 13.01
CA GLU A 157 4.77 -7.49 14.02
C GLU A 157 5.94 -6.54 13.82
N ILE A 158 5.65 -5.25 13.95
CA ILE A 158 6.62 -4.17 13.94
C ILE A 158 6.69 -3.54 15.33
N SER A 159 7.88 -3.12 15.74
CA SER A 159 8.12 -2.52 17.07
C SER A 159 9.32 -1.58 17.03
N ASN A 160 9.62 -0.91 18.15
CA ASN A 160 10.81 -0.07 18.30
C ASN A 160 10.96 1.00 17.21
N LEU A 161 9.93 1.84 17.07
CA LEU A 161 9.92 2.97 16.14
C LEU A 161 11.18 3.83 16.28
N LYS A 162 11.84 4.08 15.15
CA LYS A 162 12.96 5.01 15.02
C LYS A 162 12.86 5.76 13.71
N THR A 163 12.76 7.08 13.76
CA THR A 163 12.94 7.92 12.56
C THR A 163 14.39 7.82 12.08
N ILE A 164 14.58 7.46 10.80
CA ILE A 164 15.91 7.33 10.19
C ILE A 164 16.21 8.44 9.19
N PHE A 165 15.18 9.11 8.68
CA PHE A 165 15.31 10.22 7.76
C PHE A 165 14.18 11.21 7.99
N ASP A 166 14.50 12.49 7.97
CA ASP A 166 13.54 13.59 8.15
C ASP A 166 13.70 14.52 6.94
N VAL A 167 12.69 14.50 6.08
CA VAL A 167 12.67 15.21 4.79
C VAL A 167 12.79 16.73 5.02
N LYS A 168 12.09 17.25 6.04
CA LYS A 168 12.11 18.69 6.37
C LYS A 168 13.46 19.13 6.91
N LYS A 169 14.05 18.37 7.83
CA LYS A 169 15.37 18.71 8.40
C LYS A 169 16.49 18.70 7.37
N ASN A 170 16.33 17.94 6.29
CA ASN A 170 17.26 17.92 5.17
C ASN A 170 16.89 18.93 4.07
N GLU A 171 15.93 19.82 4.32
CA GLU A 171 15.52 20.88 3.38
C GLU A 171 15.05 20.35 2.02
N ILE A 172 14.50 19.13 2.00
CA ILE A 172 14.00 18.49 0.79
C ILE A 172 12.53 18.88 0.59
N PRO A 173 12.14 19.41 -0.57
CA PRO A 173 10.75 19.78 -0.84
C PRO A 173 9.85 18.56 -1.06
N GLY A 174 8.55 18.76 -0.85
CA GLY A 174 7.53 17.74 -1.09
C GLY A 174 7.23 16.83 0.11
N LEU A 175 6.34 15.86 -0.12
CA LEU A 175 5.89 14.88 0.86
C LEU A 175 6.45 13.49 0.52
N PRO A 176 7.02 12.74 1.48
CA PRO A 176 7.37 11.35 1.23
C PRO A 176 6.10 10.55 0.92
N ASP A 177 6.11 9.80 -0.18
CA ASP A 177 4.96 9.06 -0.72
C ASP A 177 5.32 7.55 -0.80
N GLY A 178 5.16 6.90 -1.94
CA GLY A 178 5.59 5.53 -2.19
C GLY A 178 7.10 5.33 -1.99
N MET A 179 7.48 4.14 -1.52
CA MET A 179 8.87 3.78 -1.23
C MET A 179 9.19 2.35 -1.69
N THR A 180 10.44 2.10 -2.07
CA THR A 180 10.98 0.74 -2.26
C THR A 180 12.42 0.65 -1.73
N ILE A 181 12.97 -0.56 -1.67
CA ILE A 181 14.35 -0.83 -1.28
C ILE A 181 15.08 -1.53 -2.43
N ASP A 182 16.36 -1.22 -2.63
CA ASP A 182 17.23 -1.93 -3.58
C ASP A 182 18.01 -3.09 -2.93
N THR A 183 18.85 -3.77 -3.71
CA THR A 183 19.63 -4.93 -3.25
C THR A 183 20.75 -4.58 -2.29
N ASP A 184 21.19 -3.32 -2.28
CA ASP A 184 22.26 -2.82 -1.40
C ASP A 184 21.70 -2.29 -0.08
N GLY A 185 20.36 -2.25 0.04
CA GLY A 185 19.66 -1.81 1.25
C GLY A 185 19.31 -0.33 1.25
N ASN A 186 19.46 0.38 0.13
CA ASN A 186 19.08 1.79 0.05
C ASN A 186 17.58 1.93 -0.21
N LEU A 187 16.98 2.93 0.44
CA LEU A 187 15.57 3.27 0.24
C LEU A 187 15.43 4.29 -0.88
N TRP A 188 14.52 4.00 -1.81
CA TRP A 188 14.09 4.90 -2.88
C TRP A 188 12.71 5.41 -2.52
N VAL A 189 12.60 6.70 -2.22
CA VAL A 189 11.37 7.35 -1.73
C VAL A 189 10.91 8.37 -2.76
N ALA A 190 9.66 8.26 -3.22
CA ALA A 190 9.04 9.27 -4.05
C ALA A 190 8.66 10.51 -3.21
N LEU A 191 8.85 11.70 -3.78
CA LEU A 191 8.51 12.97 -3.14
C LEU A 191 7.39 13.67 -3.93
N PHE A 192 6.17 13.58 -3.42
CA PHE A 192 5.02 14.23 -4.01
C PHE A 192 5.13 15.75 -3.86
N GLY A 193 5.03 16.49 -4.96
CA GLY A 193 5.19 17.95 -4.98
C GLY A 193 6.62 18.42 -4.66
N GLY A 194 7.63 17.56 -4.85
CA GLY A 194 9.04 17.89 -4.62
C GLY A 194 9.81 18.40 -5.84
N ALA A 195 9.13 18.71 -6.94
CA ALA A 195 9.71 19.19 -8.20
C ALA A 195 9.32 20.63 -8.50
#